data_AF-A0A158F9B0-F1
#
_entry.id   AF-A0A158F9B0-F1
#
_cell.length_a   1.000
_cell.length_b   1.000
_cell.length_c   1.000
_cell.angle_alpha   90.00
_cell.angle_beta   90.00
_cell.angle_gamma   90.00
#
_symmetry.space_group_name_H-M   'P 1'
#
loop_
_entity.id
_entity.type
_entity.pdbx_description
1 polymer ?
#
loop_
_entity_poly.entity_id
_entity_poly.type
_entity_poly.pdbx_seq_one_letter_code
_entity_poly.pdbx_strand_id
1 'polypeptide(L)'
;MLWHLLAAQPEIALFASLAIGYLFGSFKIGPIQLGGVCGTLIVALILGQSGARMSPDLKNIAFALFIFALRFTGGPQFFANIGRGWRYGFLSIVEMVVVIGLVLGAVALLRLDPGTAAGLLAGAATESAVVGTASEAIGRLGLSAADTACLQANIVTAYSVSYLSGSSPSCCSRASSRRSSCA
;
A
#
# COMPACT_ATOMS: atom_id res chain seq x y z
N MET A 1 17.75 -25.87 -12.55
CA MET A 1 17.29 -26.68 -11.39
C MET A 1 16.75 -25.83 -10.24
N LEU A 2 17.41 -24.75 -9.79
CA LEU A 2 16.88 -23.86 -8.73
C LEU A 2 15.48 -23.28 -9.04
N TRP A 3 15.22 -22.97 -10.31
CA TRP A 3 13.92 -22.47 -10.80
C TRP A 3 12.75 -23.42 -10.60
N HIS A 4 12.98 -24.74 -10.66
CA HIS A 4 11.92 -25.72 -10.42
C HIS A 4 11.59 -25.88 -8.93
N LEU A 5 12.58 -25.72 -8.04
CA LEU A 5 12.36 -25.74 -6.58
C LEU A 5 11.62 -24.50 -6.09
N LEU A 6 11.92 -23.33 -6.67
CA LEU A 6 11.24 -22.08 -6.35
C LEU A 6 9.79 -22.05 -6.85
N ALA A 7 9.50 -22.74 -7.96
CA ALA A 7 8.15 -22.91 -8.49
C ALA A 7 7.33 -23.98 -7.74
N ALA A 8 7.97 -24.97 -7.11
CA ALA A 8 7.30 -26.05 -6.39
C ALA A 8 6.93 -25.70 -4.94
N GLN A 9 7.65 -24.77 -4.30
CA GLN A 9 7.46 -24.38 -2.91
C GLN A 9 7.47 -22.85 -2.77
N PRO A 10 6.31 -22.17 -2.85
CA PRO A 10 6.23 -20.70 -2.80
C PRO A 10 6.74 -20.11 -1.48
N GLU A 11 6.78 -20.90 -0.41
CA GLU A 11 7.35 -20.53 0.89
C GLU A 11 8.85 -20.22 0.79
N ILE A 12 9.61 -21.02 0.02
CA ILE A 12 11.05 -20.82 -0.17
C ILE A 12 11.31 -19.52 -0.95
N ALA A 13 10.45 -19.19 -1.92
CA ALA A 13 10.52 -17.93 -2.65
C ALA A 13 10.30 -16.72 -1.73
N LEU A 14 9.33 -16.81 -0.82
CA LEU A 14 9.06 -15.77 0.17
C LEU A 14 10.25 -15.56 1.11
N PHE A 15 10.76 -16.63 1.74
CA PHE A 15 11.92 -16.54 2.63
C PHE A 15 13.18 -16.06 1.92
N ALA A 16 13.42 -16.50 0.67
CA ALA A 16 14.53 -16.03 -0.14
C ALA A 16 14.41 -14.53 -0.43
N SER A 17 13.22 -14.04 -0.78
CA SER A 17 13.00 -12.60 -1.03
C SER A 17 13.25 -11.75 0.22
N LEU A 18 12.86 -12.22 1.41
CA LEU A 18 13.12 -11.55 2.68
C LEU A 18 14.60 -11.55 3.05
N ALA A 19 15.25 -12.72 2.99
CA ALA A 19 16.65 -12.87 3.37
C ALA A 19 17.58 -12.08 2.43
N ILE A 20 17.43 -12.26 1.12
CA ILE A 20 18.24 -11.58 0.10
C ILE A 20 17.89 -10.09 0.08
N GLY A 21 16.61 -9.74 0.13
CA GLY A 21 16.15 -8.36 0.10
C GLY A 21 16.57 -7.53 1.32
N TYR A 22 16.56 -8.12 2.51
CA TYR A 22 17.07 -7.46 3.71
C TYR A 22 18.59 -7.30 3.65
N LEU A 23 19.32 -8.33 3.17
CA LEU A 23 20.77 -8.26 3.01
C LEU A 23 21.20 -7.17 2.01
N PHE A 24 20.52 -7.11 0.86
CA PHE A 24 20.75 -6.07 -0.15
C PHE A 24 20.27 -4.69 0.31
N GLY A 25 19.12 -4.59 0.98
CA GLY A 25 18.58 -3.34 1.51
C GLY A 25 19.40 -2.75 2.66
N SER A 26 20.15 -3.58 3.37
CA SER A 26 21.09 -3.17 4.42
C SER A 26 22.46 -2.72 3.86
N PHE A 27 22.75 -2.97 2.58
CA PHE A 27 24.02 -2.58 1.96
C PHE A 27 24.03 -1.06 1.71
N LYS A 28 24.95 -0.35 2.36
CA LYS A 28 25.07 1.11 2.23
C LYS A 28 25.84 1.45 0.96
N ILE A 29 25.18 2.04 -0.03
CA ILE A 29 25.85 2.61 -1.21
C ILE A 29 25.89 4.14 -1.03
N GLY A 30 26.94 4.63 -0.38
CA GLY A 30 27.13 6.07 -0.12
C GLY A 30 26.24 6.64 1.01
N PRO A 31 25.79 7.91 0.93
CA PRO A 31 25.00 8.56 1.99
C PRO A 31 23.54 8.09 2.08
N ILE A 32 23.07 7.24 1.15
CA ILE A 32 21.68 6.80 1.05
C ILE A 32 21.57 5.34 1.50
N GLN A 33 20.82 5.10 2.57
CA GLN A 33 20.38 3.76 2.98
C GLN A 33 19.00 3.50 2.38
N LEU A 34 18.90 2.51 1.49
CA LEU A 34 17.64 2.07 0.90
C LEU A 34 16.67 1.52 1.96
N GLY A 35 17.22 0.94 3.04
CA GLY A 35 16.44 0.33 4.12
C GLY A 35 15.96 -1.07 3.75
N GLY A 36 15.73 -1.90 4.78
CA GLY A 36 15.34 -3.29 4.59
C GLY A 36 14.04 -3.45 3.80
N VAL A 37 13.07 -2.54 3.97
CA VAL A 37 11.76 -2.60 3.30
C VAL A 37 11.85 -2.34 1.80
N CYS A 38 12.62 -1.33 1.36
CA CYS A 38 12.79 -1.06 -0.06
C CYS A 38 13.59 -2.17 -0.74
N GLY A 39 14.61 -2.72 -0.07
CA GLY A 39 15.41 -3.84 -0.59
C GLY A 39 14.59 -5.11 -0.78
N THR A 40 13.72 -5.45 0.18
CA THR A 40 12.82 -6.62 0.04
C THR A 40 11.78 -6.43 -1.06
N LEU A 41 11.24 -5.24 -1.26
CA LEU A 41 10.31 -4.95 -2.36
C LEU A 41 10.95 -5.14 -3.74
N ILE A 42 12.17 -4.65 -3.95
CA ILE A 42 12.88 -4.79 -5.24
C ILE A 42 13.16 -6.26 -5.54
N VAL A 43 13.70 -7.00 -4.56
CA VAL A 43 14.00 -8.43 -4.74
C VAL A 43 12.72 -9.24 -4.95
N ALA A 44 11.65 -8.95 -4.21
CA ALA A 44 10.35 -9.59 -4.38
C ALA A 44 9.76 -9.32 -5.77
N LEU A 45 9.94 -8.12 -6.34
CA LEU A 45 9.48 -7.79 -7.69
C LEU A 45 10.25 -8.58 -8.77
N ILE A 46 11.58 -8.66 -8.65
CA ILE A 46 12.43 -9.45 -9.57
C ILE A 46 12.05 -10.93 -9.51
N LEU A 47 11.89 -11.48 -8.30
CA LEU A 47 11.45 -12.86 -8.12
C LEU A 47 10.00 -13.06 -8.57
N GLY A 48 9.12 -12.06 -8.43
CA GLY A 48 7.73 -12.13 -8.90
C GLY A 48 7.62 -12.25 -10.43
N GLN A 49 8.54 -11.64 -11.18
CA GLN A 49 8.60 -11.78 -12.64
C GLN A 49 8.99 -13.19 -13.11
N SER A 50 9.55 -14.03 -12.22
CA SER A 50 9.88 -15.43 -12.54
C SER A 50 8.68 -16.36 -12.71
N GLY A 51 7.47 -15.89 -12.39
CA GLY A 51 6.25 -16.68 -12.52
C GLY A 51 5.97 -17.61 -11.35
N ALA A 52 6.71 -17.51 -10.24
CA ALA A 52 6.40 -18.20 -8.99
C ALA A 52 4.99 -17.81 -8.51
N ARG A 53 4.02 -18.71 -8.69
CA ARG A 53 2.63 -18.49 -8.26
C ARG A 53 2.53 -18.82 -6.77
N MET A 54 2.34 -17.78 -5.95
CA MET A 54 2.04 -17.99 -4.53
C MET A 54 0.65 -18.59 -4.37
N SER A 55 0.50 -19.51 -3.42
CA SER A 55 -0.82 -20.00 -3.04
C SER A 55 -1.67 -18.86 -2.46
N PRO A 56 -2.98 -18.83 -2.72
CA PRO A 56 -3.89 -17.84 -2.14
C PRO A 56 -3.82 -17.81 -0.61
N ASP A 57 -3.60 -18.96 0.03
CA ASP A 57 -3.50 -19.09 1.48
C ASP A 57 -2.30 -18.32 2.05
N LEU A 58 -1.13 -18.40 1.40
CA LEU A 58 0.06 -17.69 1.85
C LEU A 58 -0.14 -16.17 1.76
N LYS A 59 -0.75 -15.69 0.67
CA LYS A 59 -1.12 -14.28 0.51
C LYS A 59 -2.06 -13.83 1.64
N ASN A 60 -3.08 -14.62 1.95
CA ASN A 60 -4.07 -14.28 2.97
C ASN A 60 -3.46 -14.22 4.38
N ILE A 61 -2.60 -15.18 4.73
CA ILE A 61 -1.91 -15.19 6.03
C ILE A 61 -0.93 -14.02 6.13
N ALA A 62 -0.13 -13.76 5.09
CA ALA A 62 0.80 -12.64 5.06
C ALA A 62 0.07 -11.30 5.18
N PHE A 63 -1.05 -11.15 4.47
CA PHE A 63 -1.88 -9.95 4.54
C PHE A 63 -2.55 -9.77 5.91
N ALA A 64 -3.05 -10.85 6.51
CA ALA A 64 -3.60 -10.83 7.87
C ALA A 64 -2.54 -10.42 8.91
N LEU A 65 -1.32 -10.99 8.81
CA LEU A 65 -0.20 -10.63 9.67
C LEU A 65 0.23 -9.17 9.49
N PHE A 66 0.22 -8.66 8.25
CA PHE A 66 0.51 -7.27 7.94
C PHE A 66 -0.51 -6.31 8.59
N ILE A 67 -1.81 -6.54 8.39
CA ILE A 67 -2.86 -5.71 9.03
C ILE A 67 -2.80 -5.83 10.56
N PHE A 68 -2.52 -7.03 11.09
CA PHE A 68 -2.32 -7.23 12.52
C PHE A 68 -1.16 -6.40 13.07
N ALA A 69 0.02 -6.45 12.42
CA ALA A 69 1.18 -5.68 12.81
C ALA A 69 0.92 -4.16 12.75
N LEU A 70 0.27 -3.68 11.68
CA LEU A 70 -0.12 -2.27 11.54
C LEU A 70 -0.99 -1.80 12.71
N ARG A 71 -2.00 -2.60 13.09
CA ARG A 71 -2.88 -2.26 14.22
C ARG A 71 -2.18 -2.41 15.56
N PHE A 72 -1.28 -3.38 15.73
CA PHE A 72 -0.54 -3.57 16.97
C PHE A 72 0.36 -2.36 17.27
N THR A 73 1.04 -1.81 16.26
CA THR A 73 1.85 -0.59 16.43
C THR A 73 1.00 0.66 16.60
N GLY A 74 -0.12 0.79 15.87
CA GLY A 74 -1.01 1.96 15.96
C GLY A 74 -1.92 1.99 17.19
N GLY A 75 -2.22 0.83 17.78
CA GLY A 75 -3.18 0.67 18.87
C GLY A 75 -2.85 1.49 20.12
N PRO A 76 -1.66 1.33 20.73
CA PRO A 76 -1.29 2.10 21.92
C PRO A 76 -1.33 3.61 21.70
N GLN A 77 -0.96 4.06 20.49
CA GLN A 77 -0.96 5.48 20.13
C GLN A 77 -2.38 6.05 20.02
N PHE A 78 -3.34 5.25 19.52
CA PHE A 78 -4.76 5.61 19.51
C PHE A 78 -5.31 5.80 20.94
N PHE A 79 -5.07 4.84 21.84
CA PHE A 79 -5.50 4.96 23.24
C PHE A 79 -4.79 6.08 23.99
N ALA A 80 -3.51 6.34 23.71
CA ALA A 80 -2.79 7.47 24.28
C ALA A 80 -3.37 8.83 23.83
N ASN A 81 -3.92 8.91 22.62
CA ASN A 81 -4.53 10.13 22.09
C ASN A 81 -5.99 10.32 22.52
N ILE A 82 -6.74 9.23 22.77
CA ILE A 82 -8.13 9.31 23.22
C ILE A 82 -8.27 10.05 24.56
N GLY A 83 -7.27 9.92 25.44
CA GLY A 83 -7.22 10.59 26.74
C GLY A 83 -6.79 12.06 26.70
N ARG A 84 -6.24 12.57 25.58
CA ARG A 84 -5.68 13.93 25.49
C ARG A 84 -6.45 14.90 24.57
N GLY A 85 -7.47 14.43 23.84
CA GLY A 85 -8.33 15.38 23.12
C GLY A 85 -9.35 14.72 22.20
N TRP A 86 -10.63 14.83 22.57
CA TRP A 86 -11.79 14.52 21.72
C TRP A 86 -11.69 15.18 20.32
N ARG A 87 -10.99 16.31 20.22
CA ARG A 87 -10.68 16.99 18.95
C ARG A 87 -10.00 16.09 17.91
N TYR A 88 -9.06 15.23 18.31
CA TYR A 88 -8.38 14.32 17.39
C TYR A 88 -9.29 13.19 16.90
N GLY A 89 -10.13 12.65 17.80
CA GLY A 89 -11.14 11.66 17.42
C GLY A 89 -12.18 12.25 16.47
N PHE A 90 -12.64 13.47 16.73
CA PHE A 90 -13.57 14.17 15.84
C PHE A 90 -12.97 14.46 14.47
N LEU A 91 -11.73 14.96 14.41
CA LEU A 91 -11.03 15.20 13.14
C LEU A 91 -10.86 13.92 12.32
N SER A 92 -10.58 12.78 12.96
CA SER A 92 -10.45 11.49 12.27
C SER A 92 -11.78 10.98 11.71
N ILE A 93 -12.90 11.21 12.41
CA ILE A 93 -14.24 10.91 11.88
C ILE A 93 -14.57 11.82 10.69
N VAL A 94 -14.29 13.13 10.82
CA VAL A 94 -14.51 14.10 9.74
C VAL A 94 -13.69 13.73 8.52
N GLU A 95 -12.41 13.41 8.69
CA GLU A 95 -11.52 12.92 7.63
C GLU A 95 -12.14 11.69 6.94
N MET A 96 -12.55 10.67 7.71
CA MET A 96 -13.13 9.45 7.15
C MET A 96 -14.40 9.73 6.34
N VAL A 97 -15.30 10.59 6.84
CA VAL A 97 -16.51 10.99 6.12
C VAL A 97 -16.17 11.78 4.85
N VAL A 98 -15.21 12.70 4.91
CA VAL A 98 -14.78 13.51 3.76
C VAL A 98 -14.13 12.62 2.70
N VAL A 99 -13.24 11.70 3.08
CA VAL A 99 -12.56 10.78 2.15
C VAL A 99 -13.57 9.86 1.48
N ILE A 100 -14.47 9.24 2.25
CA ILE A 100 -15.52 8.37 1.69
C ILE A 100 -16.44 9.18 0.77
N GLY A 101 -16.89 10.35 1.21
CA GLY A 101 -17.75 11.24 0.42
C GLY A 101 -17.09 11.68 -0.88
N LEU A 102 -15.80 12.02 -0.84
CA LEU A 102 -15.03 12.43 -2.02
C LEU A 102 -14.84 11.27 -3.00
N VAL A 103 -14.60 10.05 -2.50
CA VAL A 103 -14.47 8.85 -3.34
C VAL A 103 -15.81 8.49 -3.98
N LEU A 104 -16.90 8.45 -3.22
CA LEU A 104 -18.24 8.18 -3.76
C LEU A 104 -18.67 9.27 -4.76
N GLY A 105 -18.38 10.53 -4.46
CA GLY A 105 -18.62 11.66 -5.35
C GLY A 105 -17.80 11.56 -6.64
N ALA A 106 -16.52 11.21 -6.55
CA ALA A 106 -15.65 11.02 -7.72
C ALA A 106 -16.11 9.85 -8.59
N VAL A 107 -16.51 8.72 -7.97
CA VAL A 107 -17.07 7.57 -8.70
C VAL A 107 -18.36 7.97 -9.43
N ALA A 108 -19.26 8.70 -8.77
CA ALA A 108 -20.51 9.16 -9.38
C ALA A 108 -20.30 10.19 -10.50
N LEU A 109 -19.36 11.13 -10.33
CA LEU A 109 -19.13 12.22 -11.29
C LEU A 109 -18.31 11.79 -12.51
N LEU A 110 -17.30 10.93 -12.29
CA LEU A 110 -16.33 10.54 -13.33
C LEU A 110 -16.56 9.13 -13.88
N ARG A 111 -17.57 8.40 -13.37
CA ARG A 111 -17.86 6.99 -13.71
C ARG A 111 -16.62 6.10 -13.61
N LEU A 112 -15.84 6.31 -12.54
CA LEU A 112 -14.60 5.58 -12.29
C LEU A 112 -14.88 4.12 -11.93
N ASP A 113 -14.05 3.25 -12.46
CA ASP A 113 -13.98 1.85 -12.07
C ASP A 113 -13.55 1.71 -10.59
N PRO A 114 -14.11 0.74 -9.83
CA PRO A 114 -13.77 0.54 -8.41
C PRO A 114 -12.28 0.34 -8.15
N GLY A 115 -11.53 -0.26 -9.08
CA GLY A 115 -10.09 -0.42 -8.96
C GLY A 115 -9.36 0.93 -9.03
N THR A 116 -9.66 1.75 -10.02
CA THR A 116 -9.06 3.09 -10.16
C THR A 116 -9.43 3.98 -8.98
N ALA A 117 -10.70 3.98 -8.55
CA ALA A 117 -11.16 4.78 -7.42
C ALA A 117 -10.45 4.39 -6.11
N ALA A 118 -10.30 3.09 -5.84
CA ALA A 118 -9.59 2.60 -4.66
C ALA A 118 -8.10 2.94 -4.70
N GLY A 119 -7.45 2.87 -5.87
CA GLY A 119 -6.05 3.25 -6.04
C GLY A 119 -5.81 4.76 -5.88
N LEU A 120 -6.71 5.59 -6.40
CA LEU A 120 -6.67 7.05 -6.19
C LEU A 120 -6.82 7.39 -4.70
N LEU A 121 -7.77 6.76 -4.00
CA LEU A 121 -7.94 6.92 -2.55
C LEU A 121 -6.66 6.51 -1.81
N ALA A 122 -6.13 5.32 -2.08
CA ALA A 122 -4.92 4.79 -1.45
C ALA A 122 -3.73 5.75 -1.59
N GLY A 123 -3.52 6.29 -2.79
CA GLY A 123 -2.43 7.23 -3.05
C GLY A 123 -2.67 8.61 -2.43
N ALA A 124 -3.91 9.10 -2.44
CA ALA A 124 -4.27 10.39 -1.83
C ALA A 124 -4.17 10.35 -0.29
N ALA A 125 -4.54 9.23 0.33
CA ALA A 125 -4.39 8.97 1.76
C ALA A 125 -2.96 8.54 2.13
N THR A 126 -2.08 8.33 1.15
CA THR A 126 -0.72 7.79 1.33
C THR A 126 -0.68 6.47 2.12
N GLU A 127 -1.74 5.67 2.00
CA GLU A 127 -1.93 4.45 2.79
C GLU A 127 -1.78 3.22 1.89
N SER A 128 -0.59 2.64 1.84
CA SER A 128 -0.29 1.47 1.00
C SER A 128 -1.11 0.23 1.38
N ALA A 129 -1.63 0.15 2.61
CA ALA A 129 -2.49 -0.95 3.06
C ALA A 129 -3.84 -0.99 2.32
N VAL A 130 -4.31 0.16 1.83
CA VAL A 130 -5.54 0.25 1.03
C VAL A 130 -5.40 -0.51 -0.29
N VAL A 131 -4.22 -0.50 -0.91
CA VAL A 131 -3.97 -1.25 -2.17
C VAL A 131 -4.17 -2.75 -1.96
N GLY A 132 -3.65 -3.29 -0.85
CA GLY A 132 -3.78 -4.71 -0.50
C GLY A 132 -5.22 -5.11 -0.15
N THR A 133 -5.91 -4.29 0.67
CA THR A 133 -7.32 -4.55 1.04
C THR A 133 -8.25 -4.46 -0.16
N ALA A 134 -8.08 -3.45 -1.02
CA ALA A 134 -8.87 -3.28 -2.23
C ALA A 134 -8.67 -4.44 -3.21
N SER A 135 -7.41 -4.86 -3.42
CA SER A 135 -7.10 -5.98 -4.31
C SER A 135 -7.72 -7.30 -3.83
N GLU A 136 -7.75 -7.52 -2.51
CA GLU A 136 -8.39 -8.68 -1.90
C GLU A 136 -9.92 -8.60 -1.97
N ALA A 137 -10.51 -7.42 -1.73
CA ALA A 137 -11.94 -7.20 -1.87
C ALA A 137 -12.43 -7.46 -3.30
N ILE A 138 -11.69 -7.00 -4.31
CA ILE A 138 -12.00 -7.25 -5.73
C ILE A 138 -11.91 -8.75 -6.05
N GLY A 139 -10.92 -9.45 -5.50
CA GLY A 139 -10.78 -10.91 -5.67
C GLY A 139 -11.97 -11.71 -5.11
N ARG A 140 -12.77 -11.13 -4.21
CA ARG A 140 -13.98 -11.76 -3.63
C ARG A 140 -15.27 -11.43 -4.36
N LEU A 141 -15.23 -10.58 -5.40
CA LEU A 141 -16.41 -10.21 -6.19
C LEU A 141 -16.90 -11.34 -7.14
N GLY A 142 -16.16 -12.44 -7.27
CA GLY A 142 -16.56 -13.57 -8.13
C GLY A 142 -16.50 -13.27 -9.64
N LEU A 143 -15.77 -12.23 -10.04
CA LEU A 143 -15.57 -11.83 -11.43
C LEU A 143 -14.65 -12.81 -12.17
N SER A 144 -14.59 -12.70 -13.50
CA SER A 144 -13.63 -13.48 -14.29
C SER A 144 -12.19 -13.18 -13.85
N ALA A 145 -11.29 -14.15 -14.00
CA ALA A 145 -9.88 -13.97 -13.64
C ALA A 145 -9.21 -12.84 -14.44
N ALA A 146 -9.66 -12.60 -15.68
CA ALA A 146 -9.17 -11.52 -16.53
C ALA A 146 -9.62 -10.15 -16.01
N ASP A 147 -10.89 -10.01 -15.63
CA ASP A 147 -11.43 -8.74 -15.11
C ASP A 147 -10.82 -8.40 -13.74
N THR A 148 -10.69 -9.41 -12.86
CA THR A 148 -10.05 -9.24 -11.55
C THR A 148 -8.61 -8.73 -11.68
N ALA A 149 -7.84 -9.30 -12.62
CA ALA A 149 -6.47 -8.88 -12.87
C ALA A 149 -6.40 -7.46 -13.45
N CYS A 150 -7.32 -7.09 -14.35
CA CYS A 150 -7.42 -5.75 -14.91
C CYS A 150 -7.70 -4.70 -13.82
N LEU A 151 -8.69 -4.98 -12.96
CA LEU A 151 -9.05 -4.13 -11.83
C LEU A 151 -7.91 -3.96 -10.84
N GLN A 152 -7.20 -5.05 -10.50
CA GLN A 152 -6.02 -5.00 -9.63
C GLN A 152 -4.87 -4.19 -10.23
N ALA A 153 -4.65 -4.29 -11.55
CA ALA A 153 -3.66 -3.47 -12.24
C ALA A 153 -4.03 -1.97 -12.16
N ASN A 154 -5.32 -1.64 -12.36
CA ASN A 154 -5.82 -0.27 -12.27
C ASN A 154 -5.60 0.34 -10.88
N ILE A 155 -5.76 -0.44 -9.79
CA ILE A 155 -5.46 0.03 -8.42
C ILE A 155 -4.00 0.49 -8.34
N VAL A 156 -3.05 -0.35 -8.76
CA VAL A 156 -1.61 -0.09 -8.61
C VAL A 156 -1.18 1.09 -9.48
N THR A 157 -1.71 1.20 -10.70
CA THR A 157 -1.44 2.34 -11.58
C THR A 157 -1.95 3.64 -10.98
N ALA A 158 -3.20 3.67 -10.50
CA ALA A 158 -3.79 4.86 -9.88
C ALA A 158 -3.09 5.26 -8.58
N TYR A 159 -2.69 4.28 -7.75
CA TYR A 159 -1.88 4.50 -6.55
C TYR A 159 -0.55 5.15 -6.90
N SER A 160 0.16 4.61 -7.90
CA SER A 160 1.48 5.12 -8.30
C SER A 160 1.42 6.57 -8.78
N VAL A 161 0.43 6.90 -9.61
CA VAL A 161 0.22 8.26 -10.13
C VAL A 161 -0.16 9.24 -9.01
N SER A 162 -1.07 8.83 -8.13
CA SER A 162 -1.54 9.69 -7.02
C SER A 162 -0.47 9.92 -5.97
N TYR A 163 0.26 8.85 -5.62
CA TYR A 163 1.36 8.92 -4.66
C TYR A 163 2.49 9.82 -5.16
N LEU A 164 2.85 9.72 -6.45
CA LEU A 164 3.87 10.58 -7.06
C LEU A 164 3.41 12.05 -7.12
N SER A 165 2.14 12.30 -7.41
CA SER A 165 1.56 13.65 -7.45
C SER A 165 1.51 14.30 -6.06
N GLY A 166 1.21 13.52 -5.01
CA GLY A 166 1.19 13.99 -3.62
C GLY A 166 2.60 14.22 -3.05
N SER A 167 3.58 13.38 -3.41
CA SER A 167 4.97 13.50 -2.98
C SER A 167 5.82 14.46 -3.82
N SER A 168 5.27 15.03 -4.90
CA SER A 168 5.99 15.95 -5.77
C SER A 168 6.48 17.19 -4.99
N PRO A 169 7.79 17.53 -5.08
CA PRO A 169 8.39 18.63 -4.31
C PRO A 169 7.78 20.01 -4.61
N SER A 170 7.08 20.16 -5.75
CA SER A 170 6.34 21.38 -6.11
C SER A 170 5.10 21.63 -5.25
N CYS A 171 4.43 20.59 -4.74
CA CYS A 171 3.30 20.74 -3.83
C CYS A 171 3.78 20.93 -2.38
N CYS A 172 4.86 20.23 -2.00
CA CYS A 172 5.50 20.39 -0.68
C CYS A 172 6.14 21.78 -0.50
N SER A 173 6.75 22.33 -1.56
CA SER A 173 7.27 23.72 -1.60
C SER A 173 6.16 24.77 -1.47
N ARG A 174 4.98 24.52 -2.07
CA ARG A 174 3.84 25.46 -2.02
C ARG A 174 3.03 25.35 -0.71
N ALA A 175 3.09 24.19 -0.03
CA ALA A 175 2.53 24.00 1.30
C ALA A 175 3.45 24.60 2.40
N SER A 176 4.78 24.54 2.26
CA SER A 176 5.70 25.16 3.21
C SER A 176 5.72 26.69 3.10
N SER A 177 5.56 27.26 1.89
CA SER A 177 5.49 28.72 1.70
C SER A 177 4.18 29.34 2.21
N ARG A 178 3.07 28.59 2.26
CA ARG A 178 1.83 29.05 2.90
C ARG A 178 1.88 28.95 4.42
N ARG A 179 2.76 28.13 5.00
CA ARG A 179 2.92 28.01 6.46
C ARG A 179 3.76 29.15 7.06
N SER A 180 4.62 29.81 6.27
CA SER A 180 5.40 30.97 6.70
C SER A 180 4.68 32.31 6.54
N SER A 181 3.51 32.36 5.89
CA SER A 181 2.68 33.58 5.78
C SER A 181 1.61 33.71 6.87
N CYS A 182 1.46 32.70 7.74
CA CYS A 182 0.53 32.71 8.88
C CYS A 182 1.26 32.62 10.24
N ALA A 183 2.56 32.90 10.28
CA ALA A 183 3.35 33.06 11.51
C ALA A 183 3.79 34.51 11.66
#